data_AF-A0A667XI66-F1
#
_entry.id   AF-A0A667XI66-F1
#
_cell.length_a   1.000
_cell.length_b   1.000
_cell.length_c   1.000
_cell.angle_alpha   90.00
_cell.angle_beta   90.00
_cell.angle_gamma   90.00
#
_symmetry.space_group_name_H-M   'P 1'
#
loop_
_entity.id
_entity.type
_entity.pdbx_description
1 polymer ?
#
loop_
_entity_poly.entity_id
_entity_poly.type
_entity_poly.pdbx_seq_one_letter_code
_entity_poly.pdbx_strand_id
1 'polypeptide(L)'
;MATIVMERIGRLFINLQQVRQVPRMLTEAAPSMPGTLRDSEVPYYFRERYIHSGYRPLHQNWRYYFLSLFQRHNETINIWTHLLGFLVILVKFFQLAETVHFVRDPHSWPLLILLLSSMIYLTFSTIAHLLGNKSELCHYVFYYLDYVGVAQYQYGSAVVHFYYAVEENWHWYVQGIFMPIASVFCCLSCLGCCYGKYCNHCLPAWVRKVGQVVPSAIAYVWDTSPVFQRLLSWSTASNDPALTFHFGQVAFFLSSAFFFTHPLPERWFPGHCDFVGQGHQLFHVLLVLCTLSQIQASYLDYLGRRMLYSSLHRSDEAALFLGMYFVTMVICAFIATFMVNLICKCF
;
A
#
# COMPACT_ATOMS: atom_id res chain seq x y z
N MET A 1 65.90 -4.82 11.56
CA MET A 1 64.69 -5.67 11.80
C MET A 1 63.84 -5.14 12.96
N ALA A 2 64.43 -4.77 14.10
CA ALA A 2 63.69 -4.25 15.27
C ALA A 2 62.93 -2.92 15.04
N THR A 3 63.45 -2.02 14.21
CA THR A 3 62.83 -0.72 13.89
C THR A 3 61.53 -0.84 13.09
N ILE A 4 61.47 -1.79 12.14
CA ILE A 4 60.28 -2.07 11.31
C ILE A 4 59.15 -2.69 12.16
N VAL A 5 59.50 -3.49 13.17
CA VAL A 5 58.54 -4.12 14.08
C VAL A 5 57.92 -3.08 15.00
N MET A 6 58.72 -2.16 15.56
CA MET A 6 58.23 -1.05 16.40
C MET A 6 57.30 -0.12 15.62
N GLU A 7 57.61 0.16 14.35
CA GLU A 7 56.76 0.99 13.49
C GLU A 7 55.43 0.30 13.14
N ARG A 8 55.44 -1.02 12.88
CA ARG A 8 54.21 -1.81 12.68
C ARG A 8 53.35 -1.89 13.93
N ILE A 9 53.96 -2.06 15.11
CA ILE A 9 53.24 -2.08 16.39
C ILE A 9 52.63 -0.71 16.69
N GLY A 10 53.37 0.39 16.45
CA GLY A 10 52.86 1.75 16.59
C GLY A 10 51.65 2.03 15.69
N ARG A 11 51.70 1.63 14.41
CA ARG A 11 50.56 1.74 13.49
C ARG A 11 49.37 0.90 13.93
N LEU A 12 49.60 -0.32 14.43
CA LEU A 12 48.54 -1.20 14.99
C LEU A 12 47.86 -0.57 16.22
N PHE A 13 48.62 0.05 17.12
CA PHE A 13 48.09 0.73 18.31
C PHE A 13 47.26 1.98 17.96
N ILE A 14 47.72 2.79 16.98
CA ILE A 14 46.99 3.95 16.48
C ILE A 14 45.66 3.50 15.84
N ASN A 15 45.69 2.42 15.05
CA ASN A 15 44.51 1.86 14.40
C ASN A 15 43.51 1.26 15.42
N LEU A 16 44.01 0.62 16.49
CA LEU A 16 43.19 0.11 17.59
C LEU A 16 42.55 1.24 18.44
N GLN A 17 43.24 2.36 18.63
CA GLN A 17 42.66 3.55 19.27
C GLN A 17 41.57 4.19 18.41
N GLN A 18 41.78 4.30 17.09
CA GLN A 18 40.76 4.80 16.16
C GLN A 18 39.54 3.87 16.13
N VAL A 19 39.73 2.55 16.08
CA VAL A 19 38.63 1.57 16.15
C VAL A 19 37.88 1.63 17.50
N ARG A 20 38.55 1.92 18.62
CA ARG A 20 37.90 2.18 19.91
C ARG A 20 37.13 3.50 19.98
N GLN A 21 37.46 4.46 19.13
CA GLN A 21 36.74 5.73 19.02
C GLN A 21 35.52 5.63 18.08
N VAL A 22 35.47 4.66 17.17
CA VAL A 22 34.32 4.43 16.27
C VAL A 22 32.97 4.32 17.03
N PRO A 23 32.85 3.57 18.14
CA PRO A 23 31.60 3.54 18.94
C PRO A 23 31.21 4.91 19.52
N ARG A 24 32.19 5.67 20.03
CA ARG A 24 31.95 7.05 20.54
C ARG A 24 31.56 7.99 19.42
N MET A 25 32.24 7.95 18.28
CA MET A 25 31.90 8.73 17.09
C MET A 25 30.52 8.35 16.54
N LEU A 26 30.13 7.07 16.58
CA LEU A 26 28.76 6.63 16.23
C LEU A 26 27.72 7.15 17.23
N THR A 27 28.05 7.21 18.52
CA THR A 27 27.16 7.74 19.57
C THR A 27 27.06 9.28 19.52
N GLU A 28 28.13 9.96 19.09
CA GLU A 28 28.16 11.41 18.88
C GLU A 28 27.50 11.81 17.54
N ALA A 29 27.61 10.98 16.49
CA ALA A 29 26.99 11.22 15.18
C ALA A 29 25.48 10.87 15.14
N ALA A 30 25.04 9.92 15.97
CA ALA A 30 23.66 9.54 16.16
C ALA A 30 23.27 9.75 17.63
N PRO A 31 22.71 10.93 18.01
CA PRO A 31 22.16 11.09 19.36
C PRO A 31 21.22 9.92 19.65
N SER A 32 21.34 9.35 20.85
CA SER A 32 20.53 8.19 21.25
C SER A 32 19.06 8.49 20.95
N MET A 33 18.49 7.75 20.01
CA MET A 33 17.10 7.90 19.63
C MET A 33 16.22 7.74 20.87
N PRO A 34 15.28 8.68 21.15
CA PRO A 34 14.31 8.52 22.22
C PRO A 34 13.68 7.13 22.23
N GLY A 35 13.54 6.56 23.43
CA GLY A 35 12.86 5.29 23.63
C GLY A 35 11.38 5.34 23.21
N THR A 36 10.80 4.17 22.97
CA THR A 36 9.36 4.05 22.71
C THR A 36 8.55 4.19 24.00
N LEU A 37 7.30 4.63 23.84
CA LEU A 37 6.33 4.91 24.89
C LEU A 37 5.31 3.78 25.03
N ARG A 38 4.64 3.74 26.17
CA ARG A 38 3.40 2.99 26.41
C ARG A 38 2.18 3.74 25.89
N ASP A 39 1.09 3.01 25.69
CA ASP A 39 -0.20 3.56 25.27
C ASP A 39 -0.69 4.68 26.20
N SER A 40 -0.51 4.54 27.52
CA SER A 40 -0.90 5.53 28.53
C SER A 40 -0.20 6.88 28.36
N GLU A 41 0.97 6.91 27.72
CA GLU A 41 1.81 8.09 27.54
C GLU A 41 1.53 8.82 26.23
N VAL A 42 0.79 8.20 25.30
CA VAL A 42 0.38 8.83 24.04
C VAL A 42 -1.09 9.23 24.10
N PRO A 43 -1.48 10.32 23.42
CA PRO A 43 -2.88 10.70 23.31
C PRO A 43 -3.76 9.59 22.71
N TYR A 44 -5.01 9.54 23.13
CA TYR A 44 -5.92 8.44 22.80
C TYR A 44 -6.13 8.23 21.29
N TYR A 45 -5.99 9.28 20.48
CA TYR A 45 -6.19 9.24 19.03
C TYR A 45 -5.06 8.55 18.24
N PHE A 46 -3.93 8.30 18.89
CA PHE A 46 -2.83 7.49 18.35
C PHE A 46 -2.85 6.05 18.84
N ARG A 47 -3.71 5.71 19.80
CA ARG A 47 -3.73 4.38 20.42
C ARG A 47 -4.43 3.38 19.53
N GLU A 48 -3.75 2.27 19.26
CA GLU A 48 -4.33 1.12 18.59
C GLU A 48 -4.90 0.14 19.61
N ARG A 49 -5.99 -0.53 19.24
CA ARG A 49 -6.65 -1.49 20.13
C ARG A 49 -5.75 -2.68 20.40
N TYR A 50 -5.65 -3.07 21.67
CA TYR A 50 -4.84 -4.21 22.14
C TYR A 50 -3.31 -4.03 22.03
N ILE A 51 -2.84 -2.85 21.61
CA ILE A 51 -1.43 -2.49 21.51
C ILE A 51 -1.05 -1.59 22.68
N HIS A 52 -0.20 -2.07 23.59
CA HIS A 52 0.08 -1.41 24.87
C HIS A 52 1.43 -0.69 24.91
N SER A 53 2.34 -0.98 23.99
CA SER A 53 3.68 -0.41 23.98
C SER A 53 4.26 -0.28 22.56
N GLY A 54 5.42 0.37 22.48
CA GLY A 54 6.13 0.56 21.22
C GLY A 54 5.72 1.83 20.47
N TYR A 55 4.97 2.75 21.08
CA TYR A 55 4.59 4.00 20.44
C TYR A 55 5.79 4.95 20.34
N ARG A 56 5.87 5.75 19.28
CA ARG A 56 6.94 6.75 19.13
C ARG A 56 6.54 8.06 19.83
N PRO A 57 7.47 8.77 20.49
CA PRO A 57 7.24 10.10 21.03
C PRO A 57 6.85 11.09 19.93
N LEU A 58 5.88 11.94 20.25
CA LEU A 58 5.38 12.98 19.35
C LEU A 58 6.32 14.19 19.30
N HIS A 59 6.08 15.07 18.32
CA HIS A 59 6.72 16.38 18.14
C HIS A 59 8.25 16.39 18.03
N GLN A 60 8.86 15.23 17.78
CA GLN A 60 10.29 15.15 17.49
C GLN A 60 10.66 15.81 16.15
N ASN A 61 11.96 16.06 15.95
CA ASN A 61 12.50 16.52 14.67
C ASN A 61 12.25 15.48 13.56
N TRP A 62 12.08 15.92 12.30
CA TRP A 62 11.86 15.00 11.17
C TRP A 62 12.93 13.91 11.04
N ARG A 63 14.18 14.25 11.36
CA ARG A 63 15.32 13.31 11.42
C ARG A 63 15.02 12.11 12.32
N TYR A 64 14.33 12.30 13.45
CA TYR A 64 13.91 11.20 14.32
C TYR A 64 13.00 10.23 13.58
N TYR A 65 11.92 10.69 12.94
CA TYR A 65 10.99 9.79 12.26
C TYR A 65 11.65 9.01 11.12
N PHE A 66 12.52 9.65 10.33
CA PHE A 66 13.28 8.92 9.30
C PHE A 66 14.23 7.88 9.89
N LEU A 67 14.95 8.20 10.97
CA LEU A 67 15.81 7.24 11.65
C LEU A 67 15.02 6.14 12.37
N SER A 68 13.77 6.40 12.76
CA SER A 68 12.90 5.41 13.40
C SER A 68 12.59 4.22 12.49
N LEU A 69 12.80 4.34 11.18
CA LEU A 69 12.78 3.22 10.23
C LEU A 69 13.65 2.03 10.70
N PHE A 70 14.74 2.31 11.41
CA PHE A 70 15.68 1.32 11.95
C PHE A 70 15.51 1.09 13.46
N GLN A 71 14.48 1.67 14.09
CA GLN A 71 14.14 1.48 15.50
C GLN A 71 13.02 0.45 15.64
N ARG A 72 13.05 -0.34 16.73
CA ARG A 72 11.97 -1.25 17.09
C ARG A 72 10.80 -0.47 17.72
N HIS A 73 9.66 -0.41 17.04
CA HIS A 73 8.43 0.26 17.50
C HIS A 73 7.19 -0.41 16.85
N ASN A 74 5.98 -0.07 17.32
CA ASN A 74 4.74 -0.74 16.93
C ASN A 74 4.43 -0.63 15.42
N GLU A 75 4.86 0.46 14.77
CA GLU A 75 4.72 0.67 13.32
C GLU A 75 5.84 0.09 12.44
N THR A 76 6.94 -0.44 13.01
CA THR A 76 8.14 -0.77 12.20
C THR A 76 7.82 -1.77 11.11
N ILE A 77 7.11 -2.84 11.44
CA ILE A 77 6.76 -3.88 10.45
C ILE A 77 5.76 -3.34 9.43
N ASN A 78 4.79 -2.51 9.84
CA ASN A 78 3.84 -1.89 8.91
C ASN A 78 4.56 -1.06 7.83
N ILE A 79 5.63 -0.34 8.21
CA ILE A 79 6.48 0.43 7.29
C ILE A 79 7.27 -0.53 6.37
N TRP A 80 7.95 -1.52 6.95
CA TRP A 80 8.84 -2.40 6.19
C TRP A 80 8.10 -3.33 5.22
N THR A 81 6.90 -3.78 5.55
CA THR A 81 6.10 -4.65 4.66
C THR A 81 5.75 -3.93 3.35
N HIS A 82 5.32 -2.66 3.42
CA HIS A 82 5.01 -1.88 2.23
C HIS A 82 6.24 -1.30 1.54
N LEU A 83 7.29 -0.92 2.28
CA LEU A 83 8.56 -0.50 1.69
C LEU A 83 9.20 -1.64 0.87
N LEU A 84 9.24 -2.86 1.43
CA LEU A 84 9.75 -4.03 0.71
C LEU A 84 8.85 -4.37 -0.48
N GLY A 85 7.52 -4.31 -0.30
CA GLY A 85 6.57 -4.46 -1.40
C GLY A 85 6.86 -3.50 -2.55
N PHE A 86 7.11 -2.22 -2.24
CA PHE A 86 7.46 -1.21 -3.24
C PHE A 86 8.73 -1.60 -4.00
N LEU A 87 9.79 -2.00 -3.30
CA LEU A 87 11.05 -2.40 -3.92
C LEU A 87 10.87 -3.63 -4.84
N VAL A 88 10.06 -4.61 -4.44
CA VAL A 88 9.76 -5.78 -5.27
C VAL A 88 9.00 -5.37 -6.53
N ILE A 89 7.99 -4.50 -6.41
CA ILE A 89 7.23 -4.01 -7.57
C ILE A 89 8.10 -3.13 -8.47
N LEU A 90 9.01 -2.34 -7.91
CA LEU A 90 9.95 -1.54 -8.67
C LEU A 90 10.89 -2.42 -9.51
N VAL A 91 11.42 -3.51 -8.93
CA VAL A 91 12.22 -4.50 -9.69
C VAL A 91 11.36 -5.14 -10.78
N LYS A 92 10.13 -5.55 -10.46
CA LYS A 92 9.17 -6.10 -11.44
C LYS A 92 8.86 -5.11 -12.57
N PHE A 93 8.73 -3.82 -12.28
CA PHE A 93 8.51 -2.77 -13.26
C PHE A 93 9.67 -2.71 -14.26
N PHE A 94 10.92 -2.72 -13.79
CA PHE A 94 12.08 -2.73 -14.68
C PHE A 94 12.16 -4.01 -15.52
N GLN A 95 11.89 -5.19 -14.93
CA GLN A 95 11.81 -6.45 -15.67
C GLN A 95 10.75 -6.43 -16.77
N LEU A 96 9.57 -5.88 -16.48
CA LEU A 96 8.50 -5.76 -17.46
C LEU A 96 8.83 -4.71 -18.53
N ALA A 97 9.49 -3.61 -18.18
CA ALA A 97 9.89 -2.57 -19.13
C ALA A 97 10.89 -3.06 -20.19
N GLU A 98 11.64 -4.14 -19.93
CA GLU A 98 12.50 -4.80 -20.91
C GLU A 98 11.71 -5.58 -21.98
N THR A 99 10.52 -6.07 -21.64
CA THR A 99 9.71 -6.94 -22.52
C THR A 99 8.45 -6.26 -23.07
N VAL A 100 7.94 -5.24 -22.39
CA VAL A 100 6.69 -4.54 -22.70
C VAL A 100 6.98 -3.14 -23.23
N HIS A 101 6.42 -2.81 -24.39
CA HIS A 101 6.63 -1.53 -25.06
C HIS A 101 5.67 -0.43 -24.61
N PHE A 102 5.82 0.05 -23.36
CA PHE A 102 4.93 1.05 -22.74
C PHE A 102 4.72 2.35 -23.53
N VAL A 103 5.70 2.75 -24.34
CA VAL A 103 5.62 4.00 -25.13
C VAL A 103 4.92 3.78 -26.48
N ARG A 104 5.13 2.62 -27.11
CA ARG A 104 4.72 2.38 -28.50
C ARG A 104 3.42 1.59 -28.62
N ASP A 105 3.03 0.86 -27.58
CA ASP A 105 1.85 0.00 -27.57
C ASP A 105 0.80 0.52 -26.58
N PRO A 106 -0.24 1.24 -27.02
CA PRO A 106 -1.30 1.73 -26.13
C PRO A 106 -1.99 0.63 -25.32
N HIS A 107 -2.04 -0.60 -25.85
CA HIS A 107 -2.59 -1.75 -25.14
C HIS A 107 -1.80 -2.14 -23.89
N SER A 108 -0.60 -1.60 -23.68
CA SER A 108 0.21 -1.82 -22.47
C SER A 108 -0.06 -0.79 -21.37
N TRP A 109 -0.77 0.30 -21.66
CA TRP A 109 -1.05 1.36 -20.68
C TRP A 109 -1.91 0.90 -19.49
N PRO A 110 -2.91 0.00 -19.64
CA PRO A 110 -3.59 -0.58 -18.50
C PRO A 110 -2.63 -1.24 -17.49
N LEU A 111 -1.66 -2.01 -17.99
CA LEU A 111 -0.61 -2.61 -17.15
C LEU A 111 0.30 -1.55 -16.51
N LEU A 112 0.64 -0.48 -17.25
CA LEU A 112 1.40 0.65 -16.70
C LEU A 112 0.65 1.35 -15.57
N ILE A 113 -0.65 1.60 -15.73
CA ILE A 113 -1.52 2.20 -14.71
C ILE A 113 -1.50 1.33 -13.45
N LEU A 114 -1.63 0.01 -13.59
CA LEU A 114 -1.53 -0.92 -12.45
C LEU A 114 -0.18 -0.82 -11.74
N LEU A 115 0.93 -0.83 -12.48
CA LEU A 115 2.28 -0.78 -11.88
C LEU A 115 2.52 0.55 -11.15
N LEU A 116 2.14 1.67 -11.76
CA LEU A 116 2.28 3.00 -11.16
C LEU A 116 1.38 3.16 -9.93
N SER A 117 0.12 2.76 -10.02
CA SER A 117 -0.81 2.83 -8.88
C SER A 117 -0.38 1.93 -7.73
N SER A 118 0.19 0.75 -8.03
CA SER A 118 0.79 -0.15 -7.05
C SER A 118 1.93 0.50 -6.28
N MET A 119 2.86 1.14 -7.00
CA MET A 119 3.97 1.87 -6.39
C MET A 119 3.49 3.07 -5.56
N ILE A 120 2.46 3.78 -6.03
CA ILE A 120 1.89 4.94 -5.34
C ILE A 120 1.29 4.55 -3.98
N TYR A 121 0.41 3.53 -3.93
CA TYR A 121 -0.23 3.17 -2.65
C TYR A 121 0.80 2.66 -1.64
N LEU A 122 1.79 1.86 -2.07
CA LEU A 122 2.84 1.35 -1.18
C LEU A 122 3.70 2.49 -0.63
N THR A 123 4.01 3.47 -1.47
CA THR A 123 4.76 4.66 -1.06
C THR A 123 3.96 5.49 -0.06
N PHE A 124 2.70 5.80 -0.38
CA PHE A 124 1.84 6.62 0.49
C PHE A 124 1.59 5.94 1.84
N SER A 125 1.36 4.63 1.84
CA SER A 125 1.22 3.86 3.07
C SER A 125 2.51 3.83 3.90
N THR A 126 3.66 3.61 3.26
CA THR A 126 4.98 3.65 3.94
C THR A 126 5.20 5.01 4.60
N ILE A 127 4.91 6.10 3.88
CA ILE A 127 5.03 7.47 4.39
C ILE A 127 4.05 7.70 5.55
N ALA A 128 2.81 7.22 5.46
CA ALA A 128 1.80 7.36 6.51
C ALA A 128 2.23 6.70 7.81
N HIS A 129 2.65 5.45 7.76
CA HIS A 129 3.12 4.74 8.96
C HIS A 129 4.46 5.31 9.47
N LEU A 130 5.31 5.86 8.60
CA LEU A 130 6.58 6.46 9.04
C LEU A 130 6.40 7.84 9.68
N LEU A 131 5.55 8.71 9.12
CA LEU A 131 5.46 10.12 9.48
C LEU A 131 4.17 10.52 10.22
N GLY A 132 3.16 9.66 10.23
CA GLY A 132 1.86 9.92 10.86
C GLY A 132 1.95 10.22 12.36
N ASN A 133 2.87 9.55 13.08
CA ASN A 133 3.06 9.76 14.52
C ASN A 133 3.83 11.05 14.86
N LYS A 134 3.97 12.01 13.94
CA LYS A 134 4.67 13.27 14.26
C LYS A 134 3.85 14.22 15.10
N SER A 135 2.60 14.41 14.71
CA SER A 135 1.63 15.31 15.34
C SER A 135 0.22 14.91 14.88
N GLU A 136 -0.78 15.47 15.53
CA GLU A 136 -2.20 15.30 15.21
C GLU A 136 -2.47 15.58 13.74
N LEU A 137 -2.00 16.73 13.26
CA LEU A 137 -2.18 17.14 11.86
C LEU A 137 -1.46 16.18 10.90
N CYS A 138 -0.22 15.79 11.21
CA CYS A 138 0.55 14.86 10.37
C CYS A 138 -0.16 13.50 10.28
N HIS A 139 -0.72 13.02 11.39
CA HIS A 139 -1.50 11.78 11.43
C HIS A 139 -2.59 11.80 10.37
N TYR A 140 -3.47 12.79 10.41
CA TYR A 140 -4.57 12.85 9.45
C TYR A 140 -4.09 13.09 8.02
N VAL A 141 -3.16 14.04 7.80
CA VAL A 141 -2.66 14.36 6.45
C VAL A 141 -2.06 13.12 5.78
N PHE A 142 -1.17 12.39 6.47
CA PHE A 142 -0.51 11.26 5.85
C PHE A 142 -1.42 10.03 5.73
N TYR A 143 -2.33 9.76 6.68
CA TYR A 143 -3.32 8.69 6.50
C TYR A 143 -4.35 9.01 5.40
N TYR A 144 -4.70 10.28 5.17
CA TYR A 144 -5.51 10.63 4.00
C TYR A 144 -4.76 10.45 2.70
N LEU A 145 -3.46 10.74 2.68
CA LEU A 145 -2.60 10.44 1.53
C LEU A 145 -2.57 8.92 1.25
N ASP A 146 -2.47 8.09 2.29
CA ASP A 146 -2.58 6.63 2.17
C ASP A 146 -3.92 6.20 1.52
N TYR A 147 -5.05 6.79 1.96
CA TYR A 147 -6.36 6.49 1.37
C TYR A 147 -6.49 6.93 -0.08
N VAL A 148 -5.86 8.04 -0.48
CA VAL A 148 -5.75 8.41 -1.90
C VAL A 148 -4.99 7.32 -2.66
N GLY A 149 -3.87 6.84 -2.11
CA GLY A 149 -3.09 5.76 -2.71
C GLY A 149 -3.89 4.48 -2.93
N VAL A 150 -4.61 4.02 -1.89
CA VAL A 150 -5.48 2.84 -1.96
C VAL A 150 -6.57 3.00 -3.02
N ALA A 151 -7.22 4.16 -3.09
CA ALA A 151 -8.25 4.44 -4.10
C ALA A 151 -7.67 4.38 -5.53
N GLN A 152 -6.46 4.88 -5.74
CA GLN A 152 -5.79 4.84 -7.04
C GLN A 152 -5.36 3.43 -7.44
N TYR A 153 -4.93 2.61 -6.48
CA TYR A 153 -4.68 1.19 -6.72
C TYR A 153 -5.96 0.43 -7.09
N GLN A 154 -7.06 0.71 -6.40
CA GLN A 154 -8.38 0.17 -6.72
C GLN A 154 -8.78 0.50 -8.17
N TYR A 155 -8.66 1.77 -8.57
CA TYR A 155 -8.92 2.16 -9.96
C TYR A 155 -8.02 1.42 -10.96
N GLY A 156 -6.72 1.35 -10.71
CA GLY A 156 -5.79 0.63 -11.58
C GLY A 156 -6.11 -0.87 -11.68
N SER A 157 -6.68 -1.45 -10.63
CA SER A 157 -7.18 -2.83 -10.63
C SER A 157 -8.40 -2.99 -11.54
N ALA A 158 -9.37 -2.09 -11.44
CA ALA A 158 -10.54 -2.07 -12.32
C ALA A 158 -10.13 -1.99 -13.80
N VAL A 159 -9.14 -1.14 -14.12
CA VAL A 159 -8.60 -0.98 -15.47
C VAL A 159 -8.09 -2.31 -16.04
N VAL A 160 -7.21 -3.04 -15.34
CA VAL A 160 -6.65 -4.30 -15.88
C VAL A 160 -7.66 -5.44 -15.92
N HIS A 161 -8.58 -5.50 -14.97
CA HIS A 161 -9.64 -6.53 -14.99
C HIS A 161 -10.58 -6.32 -16.15
N PHE A 162 -10.98 -5.07 -16.41
CA PHE A 162 -11.85 -4.76 -17.52
C PHE A 162 -11.11 -4.91 -18.85
N TYR A 163 -9.88 -4.43 -18.96
CA TYR A 163 -9.17 -4.40 -20.24
C TYR A 163 -8.64 -5.78 -20.66
N TYR A 164 -8.11 -6.58 -19.72
CA TYR A 164 -7.43 -7.83 -20.05
C TYR A 164 -8.19 -9.09 -19.60
N ALA A 165 -8.86 -9.02 -18.45
CA ALA A 165 -9.47 -10.22 -17.86
C ALA A 165 -10.93 -10.45 -18.30
N VAL A 166 -11.61 -9.44 -18.85
CA VAL A 166 -13.03 -9.52 -19.20
C VAL A 166 -13.31 -10.57 -20.29
N GLU A 167 -14.40 -11.31 -20.10
CA GLU A 167 -14.96 -12.20 -21.12
C GLU A 167 -15.94 -11.43 -22.02
N GLU A 168 -16.06 -11.83 -23.28
CA GLU A 168 -16.92 -11.17 -24.28
C GLU A 168 -18.37 -11.00 -23.80
N ASN A 169 -18.94 -12.04 -23.19
CA ASN A 169 -20.29 -12.01 -22.64
C ASN A 169 -20.44 -10.94 -21.55
N TRP A 170 -19.48 -10.82 -20.64
CA TRP A 170 -19.55 -9.81 -19.57
C TRP A 170 -19.30 -8.41 -20.13
N HIS A 171 -18.33 -8.27 -21.04
CA HIS A 171 -18.02 -7.02 -21.72
C HIS A 171 -19.26 -6.43 -22.39
N TRP A 172 -20.07 -7.25 -23.08
CA TRP A 172 -21.31 -6.81 -23.73
C TRP A 172 -22.26 -6.06 -22.77
N TYR A 173 -22.40 -6.53 -21.52
CA TYR A 173 -23.30 -5.93 -20.54
C TYR A 173 -22.74 -4.67 -19.87
N VAL A 174 -21.43 -4.57 -19.71
CA VAL A 174 -20.80 -3.52 -18.89
C VAL A 174 -19.97 -2.51 -19.70
N GLN A 175 -19.80 -2.73 -21.01
CA GLN A 175 -19.12 -1.79 -21.90
C GLN A 175 -19.74 -0.39 -21.79
N GLY A 176 -18.89 0.64 -21.78
CA GLY A 176 -19.31 2.04 -21.62
C GLY A 176 -19.69 2.46 -20.19
N ILE A 177 -20.10 1.55 -19.30
CA ILE A 177 -20.48 1.88 -17.91
C ILE A 177 -19.45 1.41 -16.87
N PHE A 178 -18.65 0.39 -17.17
CA PHE A 178 -17.71 -0.22 -16.22
C PHE A 178 -16.74 0.80 -15.61
N MET A 179 -15.97 1.48 -16.47
CA MET A 179 -14.94 2.41 -16.02
C MET A 179 -15.49 3.71 -15.39
N PRO A 180 -16.58 4.32 -15.88
CA PRO A 180 -17.22 5.43 -15.17
C PRO A 180 -17.69 5.05 -13.76
N ILE A 181 -18.33 3.87 -13.59
CA ILE A 181 -18.78 3.41 -12.28
C ILE A 181 -17.57 3.12 -11.37
N ALA A 182 -16.52 2.47 -11.88
CA ALA A 182 -15.28 2.24 -11.15
C ALA A 182 -14.63 3.56 -10.69
N SER A 183 -14.69 4.62 -11.52
CA SER A 183 -14.20 5.97 -11.18
C SER A 183 -14.97 6.58 -10.00
N VAL A 184 -16.30 6.46 -10.02
CA VAL A 184 -17.16 6.93 -8.92
C VAL A 184 -16.87 6.13 -7.65
N PHE A 185 -16.79 4.81 -7.73
CA PHE A 185 -16.48 3.94 -6.60
C PHE A 185 -15.09 4.19 -6.01
N CYS A 186 -14.08 4.48 -6.84
CA CYS A 186 -12.77 4.95 -6.39
C CYS A 186 -12.90 6.22 -5.52
N CYS A 187 -13.61 7.24 -5.99
CA CYS A 187 -13.80 8.50 -5.27
C CYS A 187 -14.60 8.30 -3.97
N LEU A 188 -15.66 7.48 -4.01
CA LEU A 188 -16.48 7.16 -2.83
C LEU A 188 -15.70 6.36 -1.79
N SER A 189 -14.82 5.46 -2.21
CA SER A 189 -13.96 4.70 -1.30
C SER A 189 -12.95 5.61 -0.62
N CYS A 190 -12.32 6.53 -1.37
CA CYS A 190 -11.45 7.57 -0.80
C CYS A 190 -12.20 8.43 0.22
N LEU A 191 -13.38 8.95 -0.14
CA LEU A 191 -14.22 9.76 0.75
C LEU A 191 -14.62 8.98 2.01
N GLY A 192 -15.07 7.74 1.85
CA GLY A 192 -15.47 6.86 2.94
C GLY A 192 -14.33 6.58 3.93
N CYS A 193 -13.13 6.31 3.42
CA CYS A 193 -11.93 6.12 4.25
C CYS A 193 -11.53 7.40 5.00
N CYS A 194 -11.45 8.54 4.30
CA CYS A 194 -11.14 9.83 4.93
C CYS A 194 -12.19 10.21 6.00
N TYR A 195 -13.47 10.04 5.68
CA TYR A 195 -14.57 10.35 6.60
C TYR A 195 -14.60 9.40 7.80
N GLY A 196 -14.38 8.11 7.57
CA GLY A 196 -14.27 7.11 8.64
C GLY A 196 -13.13 7.43 9.62
N LYS A 197 -11.98 7.90 9.12
CA LYS A 197 -10.85 8.32 9.95
C LYS A 197 -11.12 9.64 10.67
N TYR A 198 -11.73 10.63 10.02
CA TYR A 198 -12.18 11.87 10.66
C TYR A 198 -13.12 11.58 11.84
N CYS A 199 -14.10 10.71 11.64
CA CYS A 199 -15.08 10.34 12.67
C CYS A 199 -14.60 9.25 13.64
N ASN A 200 -13.34 8.81 13.58
CA ASN A 200 -12.85 7.62 14.30
C ASN A 200 -13.05 7.69 15.81
N HIS A 201 -13.08 8.91 16.37
CA HIS A 201 -13.22 9.16 17.79
C HIS A 201 -14.60 9.74 18.19
N CYS A 202 -15.42 10.13 17.21
CA CYS A 202 -16.71 10.77 17.45
C CYS A 202 -17.90 9.82 17.26
N LEU A 203 -17.73 8.74 16.48
CA LEU A 203 -18.81 7.82 16.14
C LEU A 203 -18.58 6.40 16.69
N PRO A 204 -19.66 5.64 16.96
CA PRO A 204 -19.55 4.23 17.32
C PRO A 204 -18.76 3.43 16.27
N ALA A 205 -18.01 2.42 16.74
CA ALA A 205 -17.13 1.63 15.88
C ALA A 205 -17.83 0.97 14.68
N TRP A 206 -19.13 0.65 14.79
CA TRP A 206 -19.92 0.08 13.70
C TRP A 206 -20.20 1.10 12.59
N VAL A 207 -20.52 2.36 12.93
CA VAL A 207 -20.80 3.43 11.95
C VAL A 207 -19.54 3.74 11.14
N ARG A 208 -18.39 3.82 11.80
CA ARG A 208 -17.09 3.97 11.12
C ARG A 208 -16.82 2.83 10.15
N LYS A 209 -17.01 1.58 10.61
CA LYS A 209 -16.78 0.41 9.78
C LYS A 209 -17.71 0.39 8.58
N VAL A 210 -18.97 0.78 8.73
CA VAL A 210 -19.90 0.90 7.60
C VAL A 210 -19.41 1.95 6.59
N GLY A 211 -19.05 3.16 7.06
CA GLY A 211 -18.59 4.23 6.18
C GLY A 211 -17.28 3.95 5.43
N GLN A 212 -16.37 3.17 6.04
CA GLN A 212 -15.08 2.83 5.44
C GLN A 212 -15.12 1.54 4.61
N VAL A 213 -15.80 0.49 5.09
CA VAL A 213 -15.75 -0.85 4.50
C VAL A 213 -16.79 -1.00 3.39
N VAL A 214 -18.00 -0.44 3.53
CA VAL A 214 -19.06 -0.66 2.54
C VAL A 214 -18.73 -0.07 1.16
N PRO A 215 -18.27 1.19 1.04
CA PRO A 215 -17.89 1.72 -0.27
C PRO A 215 -16.79 0.88 -0.95
N SER A 216 -15.75 0.52 -0.18
CA SER A 216 -14.63 -0.29 -0.66
C SER A 216 -15.05 -1.72 -1.05
N ALA A 217 -15.99 -2.32 -0.31
CA ALA A 217 -16.51 -3.66 -0.62
C ALA A 217 -17.37 -3.66 -1.90
N ILE A 218 -18.24 -2.66 -2.07
CA ILE A 218 -19.02 -2.48 -3.30
C ILE A 218 -18.09 -2.27 -4.49
N ALA A 219 -17.08 -1.43 -4.33
CA ALA A 219 -16.07 -1.21 -5.35
C ALA A 219 -15.34 -2.50 -5.72
N TYR A 220 -14.87 -3.26 -4.73
CA TYR A 220 -14.19 -4.54 -4.98
C TYR A 220 -15.05 -5.53 -5.77
N VAL A 221 -16.34 -5.67 -5.41
CA VAL A 221 -17.28 -6.55 -6.14
C VAL A 221 -17.43 -6.12 -7.59
N TRP A 222 -17.54 -4.81 -7.85
CA TRP A 222 -17.64 -4.26 -9.20
C TRP A 222 -16.35 -4.46 -9.99
N ASP A 223 -15.22 -3.98 -9.44
CA ASP A 223 -13.92 -3.94 -10.08
C ASP A 223 -13.38 -5.35 -10.37
N THR A 224 -13.73 -6.33 -9.54
CA THR A 224 -13.30 -7.74 -9.68
C THR A 224 -14.32 -8.60 -10.44
N SER A 225 -15.48 -8.04 -10.80
CA SER A 225 -16.51 -8.78 -11.54
C SER A 225 -16.02 -9.46 -12.84
N PRO A 226 -15.11 -8.87 -13.66
CA PRO A 226 -14.59 -9.56 -14.83
C PRO A 226 -13.81 -10.83 -14.47
N VAL A 227 -13.01 -10.76 -13.39
CA VAL A 227 -12.24 -11.89 -12.88
C VAL A 227 -13.16 -12.97 -12.30
N PHE A 228 -14.19 -12.59 -11.55
CA PHE A 228 -15.17 -13.54 -11.03
C PHE A 228 -15.90 -14.28 -12.14
N GLN A 229 -16.36 -13.57 -13.18
CA GLN A 229 -17.04 -14.21 -14.31
C GLN A 229 -16.12 -15.21 -15.02
N ARG A 230 -14.86 -14.85 -15.24
CA ARG A 230 -13.86 -15.74 -15.85
C ARG A 230 -13.52 -16.96 -14.98
N LEU A 231 -13.43 -16.80 -13.66
CA LEU A 231 -13.20 -17.92 -12.75
C LEU A 231 -14.42 -18.86 -12.68
N LEU A 232 -15.64 -18.34 -12.82
CA LEU A 232 -16.87 -19.14 -12.82
C LEU A 232 -17.10 -19.87 -14.16
N SER A 233 -16.66 -19.30 -15.27
CA SER A 233 -16.73 -19.93 -16.60
C SER A 233 -15.56 -20.89 -16.87
N TRP A 234 -14.66 -21.07 -15.90
CA TRP A 234 -13.48 -21.93 -16.04
C TRP A 234 -13.87 -23.40 -16.26
N SER A 235 -13.21 -24.02 -17.23
CA SER A 235 -13.27 -25.46 -17.49
C SER A 235 -11.89 -26.08 -17.30
N THR A 236 -11.82 -27.30 -16.75
CA THR A 236 -10.56 -28.05 -16.59
C THR A 236 -9.83 -28.32 -17.91
N ALA A 237 -10.49 -28.12 -19.05
CA ALA A 237 -9.89 -28.19 -20.38
C ALA A 237 -9.14 -26.91 -20.81
N SER A 238 -9.35 -25.75 -20.17
CA SER A 238 -8.65 -24.51 -20.50
C SER A 238 -7.29 -24.44 -19.78
N ASN A 239 -6.21 -24.52 -20.53
CA ASN A 239 -4.83 -24.36 -20.04
C ASN A 239 -4.45 -22.88 -19.92
N ASP A 240 -5.13 -22.16 -19.03
CA ASP A 240 -4.96 -20.71 -18.84
C ASP A 240 -4.14 -20.42 -17.57
N PRO A 241 -2.83 -20.10 -17.71
CA PRO A 241 -1.95 -19.91 -16.57
C PRO A 241 -2.27 -18.66 -15.74
N ALA A 242 -3.03 -17.70 -16.28
CA ALA A 242 -3.41 -16.48 -15.54
C ALA A 242 -4.42 -16.79 -14.42
N LEU A 243 -5.23 -17.84 -14.57
CA LEU A 243 -6.30 -18.18 -13.60
C LEU A 243 -5.77 -18.52 -12.22
N THR A 244 -4.61 -19.18 -12.11
CA THR A 244 -3.99 -19.48 -10.82
C THR A 244 -3.65 -18.19 -10.07
N PHE A 245 -3.16 -17.18 -10.78
CA PHE A 245 -2.82 -15.89 -10.19
C PHE A 245 -4.05 -15.03 -9.90
N HIS A 246 -5.08 -15.07 -10.76
CA HIS A 246 -6.38 -14.45 -10.47
C HIS A 246 -7.05 -15.06 -9.22
N PHE A 247 -7.01 -16.38 -9.07
CA PHE A 247 -7.48 -17.05 -7.84
C PHE A 247 -6.67 -16.61 -6.62
N GLY A 248 -5.33 -16.60 -6.73
CA GLY A 248 -4.45 -16.12 -5.67
C GLY A 248 -4.76 -14.69 -5.26
N GLN A 249 -4.92 -13.78 -6.22
CA GLN A 249 -5.32 -12.39 -5.98
C GLN A 249 -6.62 -12.30 -5.19
N VAL A 250 -7.68 -12.98 -5.62
CA VAL A 250 -8.97 -12.98 -4.91
C VAL A 250 -8.83 -13.52 -3.49
N ALA A 251 -8.13 -14.65 -3.32
CA ALA A 251 -7.92 -15.27 -2.01
C ALA A 251 -7.13 -14.36 -1.06
N PHE A 252 -6.06 -13.73 -1.55
CA PHE A 252 -5.23 -12.81 -0.78
C PHE A 252 -5.99 -11.53 -0.42
N PHE A 253 -6.80 -10.96 -1.33
CA PHE A 253 -7.62 -9.79 -1.02
C PHE A 253 -8.67 -10.09 0.05
N LEU A 254 -9.42 -11.19 -0.08
CA LEU A 254 -10.43 -11.56 0.92
C LEU A 254 -9.79 -11.82 2.29
N SER A 255 -8.62 -12.46 2.30
CA SER A 255 -7.83 -12.68 3.52
C SER A 255 -7.33 -11.36 4.10
N SER A 256 -6.85 -10.42 3.28
CA SER A 256 -6.39 -9.11 3.76
C SER A 256 -7.55 -8.31 4.35
N ALA A 257 -8.72 -8.30 3.69
CA ALA A 257 -9.93 -7.66 4.17
C ALA A 257 -10.40 -8.23 5.53
N PHE A 258 -10.23 -9.53 5.75
CA PHE A 258 -10.50 -10.15 7.05
C PHE A 258 -9.63 -9.54 8.17
N PHE A 259 -8.31 -9.49 7.97
CA PHE A 259 -7.37 -8.94 8.96
C PHE A 259 -7.47 -7.42 9.11
N PHE A 260 -7.87 -6.70 8.06
CA PHE A 260 -8.17 -5.26 8.15
C PHE A 260 -9.37 -4.98 9.06
N THR A 261 -10.41 -5.82 9.00
CA THR A 261 -11.65 -5.60 9.74
C THR A 261 -11.65 -6.22 11.13
N HIS A 262 -10.80 -7.23 11.36
CA HIS A 262 -10.66 -7.96 12.62
C HIS A 262 -9.25 -7.79 13.18
N PRO A 263 -9.08 -7.15 14.35
CA PRO A 263 -7.78 -6.98 14.98
C PRO A 263 -7.30 -8.29 15.62
N LEU A 264 -6.99 -9.27 14.77
CA LEU A 264 -6.52 -10.59 15.14
C LEU A 264 -5.12 -10.81 14.57
N PRO A 265 -4.19 -11.42 15.33
CA PRO A 265 -4.40 -12.07 16.64
C PRO A 265 -4.26 -11.16 17.87
N GLU A 266 -3.99 -9.86 17.73
CA GLU A 266 -3.73 -8.94 18.86
C GLU A 266 -4.88 -8.86 19.87
N ARG A 267 -6.13 -9.06 19.44
CA ARG A 267 -7.27 -9.19 20.34
C ARG A 267 -7.20 -10.44 21.24
N TRP A 268 -6.63 -11.54 20.76
CA TRP A 268 -6.46 -12.76 21.55
C TRP A 268 -5.25 -12.70 22.48
N PHE A 269 -4.23 -11.90 22.11
CA PHE A 269 -3.02 -11.74 22.91
C PHE A 269 -2.66 -10.26 23.13
N PRO A 270 -3.48 -9.49 23.88
CA PRO A 270 -3.22 -8.07 24.12
C PRO A 270 -1.83 -7.84 24.73
N GLY A 271 -1.10 -6.84 24.25
CA GLY A 271 0.27 -6.53 24.70
C GLY A 271 1.37 -7.47 24.17
N HIS A 272 1.02 -8.63 23.61
CA HIS A 272 2.02 -9.59 23.09
C HIS A 272 2.28 -9.39 21.60
N CYS A 273 1.33 -8.76 20.90
CA CYS A 273 1.44 -8.39 19.49
C CYS A 273 1.89 -6.93 19.30
N ASP A 274 2.44 -6.28 20.33
CA ASP A 274 2.80 -4.85 20.29
C ASP A 274 3.81 -4.52 19.17
N PHE A 275 4.69 -5.46 18.85
CA PHE A 275 5.71 -5.29 17.81
C PHE A 275 5.48 -6.18 16.58
N VAL A 276 5.17 -7.46 16.76
CA VAL A 276 5.02 -8.46 15.69
C VAL A 276 3.69 -9.18 15.85
N GLY A 277 3.07 -9.50 14.71
CA GLY A 277 1.86 -10.31 14.67
C GLY A 277 0.59 -9.50 14.89
N GLN A 278 0.59 -8.23 14.51
CA GLN A 278 -0.63 -7.43 14.44
C GLN A 278 -1.41 -7.82 13.18
N GLY A 279 -2.75 -7.83 13.25
CA GLY A 279 -3.62 -8.04 12.10
C GLY A 279 -3.35 -7.03 10.98
N HIS A 280 -3.03 -5.78 11.33
CA HIS A 280 -2.66 -4.77 10.34
C HIS A 280 -1.38 -5.12 9.55
N GLN A 281 -0.40 -5.76 10.19
CA GLN A 281 0.81 -6.26 9.52
C GLN A 281 0.46 -7.40 8.55
N LEU A 282 -0.40 -8.32 8.96
CA LEU A 282 -0.88 -9.42 8.11
C LEU A 282 -1.68 -8.88 6.92
N PHE A 283 -2.51 -7.87 7.14
CA PHE A 283 -3.22 -7.13 6.09
C PHE A 283 -2.23 -6.57 5.05
N HIS A 284 -1.18 -5.86 5.47
CA HIS A 284 -0.15 -5.34 4.56
C HIS A 284 0.53 -6.45 3.73
N VAL A 285 0.96 -7.54 4.38
CA VAL A 285 1.64 -8.64 3.69
C VAL A 285 0.72 -9.29 2.66
N LEU A 286 -0.52 -9.61 3.04
CA LEU A 286 -1.50 -10.23 2.15
C LEU A 286 -1.89 -9.31 0.99
N LEU A 287 -1.97 -7.99 1.24
CA LEU A 287 -2.24 -7.02 0.18
C LEU A 287 -1.08 -6.95 -0.83
N VAL A 288 0.17 -6.99 -0.38
CA VAL A 288 1.33 -7.09 -1.29
C VAL A 288 1.29 -8.38 -2.13
N LEU A 289 0.98 -9.53 -1.52
CA LEU A 289 0.84 -10.80 -2.24
C LEU A 289 -0.31 -10.77 -3.25
N CYS A 290 -1.43 -10.13 -2.90
CA CYS A 290 -2.54 -9.85 -3.81
C CYS A 290 -2.06 -9.06 -5.02
N THR A 291 -1.35 -7.95 -4.81
CA THR A 291 -0.83 -7.10 -5.88
C THR A 291 0.17 -7.83 -6.77
N LEU A 292 1.08 -8.62 -6.21
CA LEU A 292 2.01 -9.43 -7.00
C LEU A 292 1.29 -10.46 -7.87
N SER A 293 0.26 -11.11 -7.32
CA SER A 293 -0.58 -12.05 -8.07
C SER A 293 -1.32 -11.34 -9.20
N GLN A 294 -1.89 -10.17 -8.93
CA GLN A 294 -2.62 -9.38 -9.91
C GLN A 294 -1.74 -8.88 -11.05
N ILE A 295 -0.54 -8.38 -10.75
CA ILE A 295 0.43 -7.96 -11.78
C ILE A 295 0.80 -9.15 -12.66
N GLN A 296 1.07 -10.32 -12.06
CA GLN A 296 1.42 -11.52 -12.81
C GLN A 296 0.25 -12.02 -13.68
N ALA A 297 -0.97 -12.04 -13.15
CA ALA A 297 -2.17 -12.41 -13.90
C ALA A 297 -2.41 -11.46 -15.08
N SER A 298 -2.34 -10.15 -14.82
CA SER A 298 -2.54 -9.11 -15.83
C SER A 298 -1.46 -9.15 -16.93
N TYR A 299 -0.22 -9.46 -16.57
CA TYR A 299 0.85 -9.63 -17.55
C TYR A 299 0.63 -10.86 -18.44
N LEU A 300 0.22 -11.99 -17.86
CA LEU A 300 -0.13 -13.18 -18.62
C LEU A 300 -1.31 -12.93 -19.56
N ASP A 301 -2.32 -12.18 -19.11
CA ASP A 301 -3.44 -11.80 -19.96
C ASP A 301 -3.03 -10.83 -21.08
N TYR A 302 -2.17 -9.85 -20.77
CA TYR A 302 -1.60 -8.95 -21.77
C TYR A 302 -0.86 -9.72 -22.88
N LEU A 303 -0.10 -10.76 -22.53
CA LEU A 303 0.58 -11.59 -23.53
C LEU A 303 -0.37 -12.55 -24.26
N GLY A 304 -1.22 -13.25 -23.52
CA GLY A 304 -1.98 -14.40 -24.03
C GLY A 304 -3.30 -14.04 -24.68
N ARG A 305 -3.87 -12.86 -24.38
CA ARG A 305 -5.25 -12.50 -24.77
C ARG A 305 -5.33 -11.34 -25.75
N ARG A 306 -4.24 -11.05 -26.47
CA ARG A 306 -4.16 -9.91 -27.39
C ARG A 306 -5.25 -9.86 -28.44
N MET A 307 -5.59 -10.99 -29.04
CA MET A 307 -6.67 -11.02 -30.04
C MET A 307 -8.02 -10.60 -29.42
N LEU A 308 -8.30 -11.05 -28.19
CA LEU A 308 -9.56 -10.78 -27.51
C LEU A 308 -9.65 -9.31 -27.05
N TYR A 309 -8.67 -8.82 -26.29
CA TYR A 309 -8.77 -7.45 -25.79
C TYR A 309 -8.66 -6.42 -26.92
N SER A 310 -7.95 -6.72 -28.02
CA SER A 310 -7.91 -5.82 -29.19
C SER A 310 -9.21 -5.83 -30.00
N SER A 311 -10.03 -6.89 -29.92
CA SER A 311 -11.36 -6.90 -30.52
C SER A 311 -12.41 -6.22 -29.64
N LEU A 312 -12.26 -6.32 -28.32
CA LEU A 312 -13.18 -5.72 -27.35
C LEU A 312 -12.92 -4.22 -27.13
N HIS A 313 -11.64 -3.82 -27.08
CA HIS A 313 -11.22 -2.46 -26.75
C HIS A 313 -10.54 -1.78 -27.92
N ARG A 314 -11.03 -0.59 -28.25
CA ARG A 314 -10.36 0.29 -29.22
C ARG A 314 -9.10 0.91 -28.58
N SER A 315 -8.12 1.25 -29.40
CA SER A 315 -6.84 1.79 -28.92
C SER A 315 -6.96 3.13 -28.18
N ASP A 316 -8.00 3.93 -28.49
CA ASP A 316 -8.32 5.19 -27.81
C ASP A 316 -8.85 4.99 -26.38
N GLU A 317 -9.42 3.83 -26.06
CA GLU A 317 -9.94 3.55 -24.71
C GLU A 317 -8.83 3.48 -23.66
N ALA A 318 -7.65 2.99 -24.02
CA ALA A 318 -6.50 3.00 -23.12
C ALA A 318 -6.11 4.43 -22.70
N ALA A 319 -6.19 5.38 -23.64
CA ALA A 319 -5.94 6.80 -23.37
C ALA A 319 -7.05 7.41 -22.50
N LEU A 320 -8.31 7.04 -22.74
CA LEU A 320 -9.43 7.46 -21.91
C LEU A 320 -9.28 6.96 -20.46
N PHE A 321 -8.84 5.71 -20.26
CA PHE A 321 -8.66 5.12 -18.93
C PHE A 321 -7.51 5.80 -18.18
N LEU A 322 -6.44 6.16 -18.89
CA LEU A 322 -5.36 6.99 -18.34
C LEU A 322 -5.86 8.40 -17.97
N GLY A 323 -6.67 9.03 -18.81
CA GLY A 323 -7.29 10.32 -18.52
C GLY A 323 -8.16 10.29 -17.26
N MET A 324 -9.00 9.26 -17.14
CA MET A 324 -9.83 9.03 -15.95
C MET A 324 -8.99 8.72 -14.70
N TYR A 325 -7.86 8.01 -14.83
CA TYR A 325 -6.91 7.83 -13.72
C TYR A 325 -6.45 9.19 -13.15
N PHE A 326 -6.01 10.13 -14.01
CA PHE A 326 -5.64 11.47 -13.56
C PHE A 326 -6.80 12.25 -12.97
N VAL A 327 -8.00 12.18 -13.57
CA VAL A 327 -9.19 12.85 -13.05
C VAL A 327 -9.54 12.33 -11.64
N THR A 328 -9.56 11.01 -11.45
CA THR A 328 -9.84 10.42 -10.13
C THR A 328 -8.75 10.74 -9.11
N MET A 329 -7.47 10.79 -9.50
CA MET A 329 -6.37 11.23 -8.65
C MET A 329 -6.61 12.66 -8.13
N VAL A 330 -6.95 13.58 -9.04
CA VAL A 330 -7.24 14.98 -8.69
C VAL A 330 -8.44 15.07 -7.75
N ILE A 331 -9.52 14.36 -8.02
CA ILE A 331 -10.70 14.33 -7.15
C ILE A 331 -10.36 13.76 -5.76
N CYS A 332 -9.60 12.67 -5.67
CA CYS A 332 -9.18 12.08 -4.40
C CYS A 332 -8.27 13.04 -3.61
N ALA A 333 -7.37 13.76 -4.29
CA ALA A 333 -6.55 14.80 -3.66
C ALA A 333 -7.40 15.98 -3.13
N PHE A 334 -8.43 16.40 -3.87
CA PHE A 334 -9.39 17.40 -3.39
C PHE A 334 -10.18 16.92 -2.17
N ILE A 335 -10.63 15.66 -2.17
CA ILE A 335 -11.28 15.02 -1.01
C ILE A 335 -10.34 15.07 0.20
N ALA A 336 -9.09 14.60 0.07
CA ALA A 336 -8.13 14.62 1.16
C ALA A 336 -7.89 16.05 1.67
N THR A 337 -7.68 17.02 0.79
CA THR A 337 -7.45 18.43 1.15
C THR A 337 -8.66 19.03 1.86
N PHE A 338 -9.87 18.77 1.36
CA PHE A 338 -11.11 19.20 2.00
C PHE A 338 -11.23 18.63 3.42
N MET A 339 -10.91 17.35 3.61
CA MET A 339 -10.96 16.69 4.91
C MET A 339 -9.89 17.22 5.88
N VAL A 340 -8.69 17.58 5.38
CA VAL A 340 -7.67 18.29 6.19
C VAL A 340 -8.20 19.64 6.66
N ASN A 341 -8.84 20.41 5.78
CA ASN A 341 -9.40 21.72 6.13
C ASN A 341 -10.50 21.62 7.20
N LEU A 342 -11.29 20.53 7.22
CA LEU A 342 -12.25 20.29 8.29
C LEU A 342 -11.55 20.09 9.64
N ILE A 343 -10.45 19.34 9.65
CA ILE A 343 -9.68 19.08 10.88
C ILE A 343 -9.00 20.34 11.40
N CYS A 344 -8.41 21.16 10.52
CA CYS A 344 -7.77 22.42 10.91
C CYS A 344 -8.74 23.45 11.51
N LYS A 345 -10.06 23.24 11.41
CA LYS A 345 -11.07 24.07 12.09
C LYS A 345 -11.43 23.56 13.48
N CYS A 346 -11.05 22.31 13.79
CA CYS A 346 -11.30 21.67 15.09
C CYS A 346 -10.13 21.83 16.07
N PHE A 347 -8.95 22.17 15.56
CA PHE A 347 -7.76 22.57 16.32
C PHE A 347 -7.58 24.08 16.22
#